data_AF-A0A535T5P4-F1
#
_entry.id   AF-A0A535T5P4-F1
#
_cell.length_a   1.000
_cell.length_b   1.000
_cell.length_c   1.000
_cell.angle_alpha   90.00
_cell.angle_beta   90.00
_cell.angle_gamma   90.00
#
_symmetry.space_group_name_H-M   'P 1'
#
loop_
_entity.id
_entity.type
_entity.pdbx_description
1 polymer ?
#
loop_
_entity_poly.entity_id
_entity_poly.type
_entity_poly.pdbx_seq_one_letter_code
_entity_poly.pdbx_strand_id
1 'polypeptide(L)'
;PAYRFEGCRVFTNKPPCGPKRGHGTPQPRFALELHLEKIAHDLGLDPAEMKRKNFVKPMTRTVNWLRVTSCGLEECAQKVLHASGYGDRKRLPGHGMGFAISSYLSGAGTAIYWNDMPHSEVQIKVDRGGVTAYCGAMDIGQGSDSVLAAIVAEQLGLQPKDVRLVTADSDTTPIDLGSYSSRVTFMAGNAALEAARKMRAMLVEAVEAAGRKYEDLKFEEACVLAEAKFGTLVSAGSYTPPKIAGPYKGSGVGPSPAYSYSACVVDLDADARTGLVHINKVWIAHDVGRAINPLLVEGQVEGSVYMGLGEALMEEQEFRKGLHKWTSMLEYKSPTFLDVPEMETFIVETDDPEGPYGAKEAGQGPLLPVIPAVNAAVYDALGVWIDETPVTPEKIVEALRRKDKGEPARVGPTRFPDIPYPACIKVEPPPKDLSASPAEI
;
A
#
# COMPACT_ATOMS: atom_id res chain seq x y z
N PRO A 1 11.35 19.53 -14.74
CA PRO A 1 11.09 18.07 -14.61
C PRO A 1 10.15 17.61 -15.72
N ALA A 2 10.40 16.46 -16.33
CA ALA A 2 9.56 15.91 -17.39
C ALA A 2 9.36 14.41 -17.15
N TYR A 3 8.17 13.90 -17.47
CA TYR A 3 7.81 12.49 -17.38
C TYR A 3 7.03 12.12 -18.64
N ARG A 4 7.35 10.96 -19.22
CA ARG A 4 6.62 10.39 -20.35
C ARG A 4 6.28 8.94 -20.02
N PHE A 5 5.05 8.55 -20.31
CA PHE A 5 4.57 7.19 -20.15
C PHE A 5 3.90 6.72 -21.42
N GLU A 6 4.30 5.52 -21.87
CA GLU A 6 3.65 4.79 -22.94
C GLU A 6 3.38 3.38 -22.44
N GLY A 7 2.16 2.90 -22.64
CA GLY A 7 1.72 1.59 -22.18
C GLY A 7 0.99 0.85 -23.28
N CYS A 8 1.24 -0.45 -23.39
CA CYS A 8 0.55 -1.33 -24.32
C CYS A 8 -0.04 -2.52 -23.54
N ARG A 9 -1.38 -2.68 -23.57
CA ARG A 9 -2.07 -3.85 -23.03
C ARG A 9 -2.42 -4.77 -24.20
N VAL A 10 -1.82 -5.96 -24.23
CA VAL A 10 -1.95 -6.91 -25.35
C VAL A 10 -2.85 -8.09 -24.95
N PHE A 11 -3.73 -8.51 -25.85
CA PHE A 11 -4.47 -9.76 -25.71
C PHE A 11 -3.58 -10.96 -26.01
N THR A 12 -3.68 -12.00 -25.18
CA THR A 12 -3.01 -13.28 -25.41
C THR A 12 -3.98 -14.41 -25.12
N ASN A 13 -3.76 -15.60 -25.68
CA ASN A 13 -4.55 -16.80 -25.39
C ASN A 13 -4.14 -17.44 -24.04
N LYS A 14 -4.01 -16.62 -22.99
CA LYS A 14 -3.69 -17.01 -21.61
C LYS A 14 -4.84 -16.59 -20.68
N PRO A 15 -4.93 -17.13 -19.45
CA PRO A 15 -5.89 -16.64 -18.46
C PRO A 15 -5.85 -15.11 -18.33
N PRO A 16 -7.00 -14.42 -18.20
CA PRO A 16 -7.03 -12.97 -18.07
C PRO A 16 -6.24 -12.50 -16.84
N CYS A 17 -5.21 -11.67 -17.04
CA CYS A 17 -4.54 -11.03 -15.91
C CYS A 17 -5.45 -9.98 -15.26
N GLY A 18 -5.39 -9.89 -13.93
CA GLY A 18 -6.19 -8.96 -13.15
C GLY A 18 -5.43 -8.39 -11.94
N PRO A 19 -6.14 -7.88 -10.92
CA PRO A 19 -5.52 -7.35 -9.72
C PRO A 19 -4.80 -8.45 -8.92
N LYS A 20 -3.51 -8.23 -8.66
CA LYS A 20 -2.72 -8.82 -7.56
C LYS A 20 -2.37 -7.68 -6.60
N ARG A 21 -2.01 -7.99 -5.34
CA ARG A 21 -1.56 -7.01 -4.33
C ARG A 21 -0.54 -6.03 -4.94
N GLY A 22 -0.82 -4.73 -4.84
CA GLY A 22 -0.09 -3.66 -5.53
C GLY A 22 -0.64 -3.28 -6.92
N HIS A 23 -1.79 -3.80 -7.35
CA HIS A 23 -2.37 -3.70 -8.70
C HIS A 23 -1.74 -2.66 -9.66
N GLY A 24 -0.85 -3.14 -10.55
CA GLY A 24 -0.26 -2.35 -11.63
C GLY A 24 0.93 -1.48 -11.24
N THR A 25 1.31 -1.43 -9.96
CA THR A 25 2.45 -0.63 -9.47
C THR A 25 3.74 -1.42 -9.18
N PRO A 26 3.76 -2.74 -8.87
CA PRO A 26 5.00 -3.49 -8.68
C PRO A 26 5.93 -3.42 -9.88
N GLN A 27 5.41 -3.60 -11.09
CA GLN A 27 6.21 -3.65 -12.32
C GLN A 27 6.89 -2.29 -12.65
N PRO A 28 6.16 -1.16 -12.70
CA PRO A 28 6.81 0.13 -12.94
C PRO A 28 7.70 0.56 -11.75
N ARG A 29 7.35 0.18 -10.51
CA ARG A 29 8.20 0.48 -9.35
C ARG A 29 9.52 -0.29 -9.42
N PHE A 30 9.49 -1.58 -9.74
CA PHE A 30 10.66 -2.41 -9.96
C PHE A 30 11.58 -1.79 -11.02
N ALA A 31 11.02 -1.45 -12.18
CA ALA A 31 11.78 -0.85 -13.27
C ALA A 31 12.40 0.51 -12.87
N LEU A 32 11.64 1.37 -12.18
CA LEU A 32 12.12 2.67 -11.73
C LEU A 32 13.23 2.55 -10.68
N GLU A 33 13.05 1.71 -9.66
CA GLU A 33 14.04 1.53 -8.61
C GLU A 33 15.36 0.99 -9.16
N LEU A 34 15.33 -0.04 -10.02
CA LEU A 34 16.54 -0.57 -10.65
C LEU A 34 17.18 0.42 -11.61
N HIS A 35 16.39 1.22 -12.32
CA HIS A 35 16.93 2.26 -13.20
C HIS A 35 17.67 3.33 -12.40
N LEU A 36 17.10 3.78 -11.29
CA LEU A 36 17.75 4.72 -10.38
C LEU A 36 19.01 4.09 -9.75
N GLU A 37 18.96 2.82 -9.35
CA GLU A 37 20.12 2.11 -8.81
C GLU A 37 21.30 2.10 -9.82
N LYS A 38 21.02 1.75 -11.08
CA LYS A 38 22.02 1.74 -12.15
C LYS A 38 22.59 3.12 -12.43
N ILE A 39 21.75 4.15 -12.49
CA ILE A 39 22.21 5.54 -12.66
C ILE A 39 23.13 5.93 -11.51
N ALA A 40 22.79 5.59 -10.27
CA ALA A 40 23.63 5.88 -9.12
C ALA A 40 25.00 5.21 -9.26
N HIS A 41 25.04 3.93 -9.67
CA HIS A 41 26.29 3.22 -9.90
C HIS A 41 27.11 3.79 -11.06
N ASP A 42 26.50 4.12 -12.20
CA ASP A 42 27.17 4.72 -13.35
C ASP A 42 27.77 6.09 -13.01
N LEU A 43 27.13 6.85 -12.11
CA LEU A 43 27.60 8.14 -11.63
C LEU A 43 28.53 8.06 -10.40
N GLY A 44 28.76 6.87 -9.83
CA GLY A 44 29.52 6.69 -8.60
C GLY A 44 28.87 7.32 -7.36
N LEU A 45 27.55 7.43 -7.33
CA LEU A 45 26.76 7.96 -6.21
C LEU A 45 26.26 6.84 -5.30
N ASP A 46 26.05 7.14 -4.03
CA ASP A 46 25.28 6.26 -3.14
C ASP A 46 23.80 6.23 -3.59
N PRO A 47 23.23 5.05 -3.89
CA PRO A 47 21.85 4.95 -4.38
C PRO A 47 20.80 5.45 -3.37
N ALA A 48 21.01 5.23 -2.07
CA ALA A 48 20.06 5.65 -1.05
C ALA A 48 20.03 7.19 -0.95
N GLU A 49 21.18 7.84 -0.92
CA GLU A 49 21.30 9.30 -0.92
C GLU A 49 20.79 9.91 -2.24
N MET A 50 21.02 9.26 -3.39
CA MET A 50 20.48 9.73 -4.67
C MET A 50 18.95 9.72 -4.66
N LYS A 51 18.33 8.64 -4.16
CA LYS A 51 16.87 8.55 -4.01
C LYS A 51 16.36 9.59 -3.02
N ARG A 52 17.03 9.76 -1.87
CA ARG A 52 16.66 10.71 -0.80
C ARG A 52 16.58 12.16 -1.26
N LYS A 53 17.52 12.60 -2.12
CA LYS A 53 17.50 13.93 -2.74
C LYS A 53 16.25 14.20 -3.59
N ASN A 54 15.54 13.15 -4.01
CA ASN A 54 14.37 13.22 -4.88
C ASN A 54 13.05 12.86 -4.16
N PHE A 55 13.06 12.69 -2.84
CA PHE A 55 11.84 12.36 -2.10
C PHE A 55 10.77 13.44 -2.25
N VAL A 56 9.53 12.99 -2.47
CA VAL A 56 8.36 13.87 -2.44
C VAL A 56 8.18 14.44 -1.04
N LYS A 57 7.82 15.71 -0.95
CA LYS A 57 7.53 16.40 0.31
C LYS A 57 6.02 16.40 0.57
N PRO A 58 5.58 16.45 1.84
CA PRO A 58 4.16 16.64 2.15
C PRO A 58 3.63 17.94 1.54
N MET A 59 2.32 18.08 1.50
CA MET A 59 1.61 19.24 0.93
C MET A 59 2.07 19.62 -0.49
N THR A 60 2.27 18.61 -1.34
CA THR A 60 2.78 18.79 -2.71
C THR A 60 1.85 18.16 -3.74
N ARG A 61 1.70 18.83 -4.89
CA ARG A 61 1.10 18.25 -6.10
C ARG A 61 2.18 17.67 -7.02
N THR A 62 1.99 16.41 -7.41
CA THR A 62 2.91 15.74 -8.35
C THR A 62 2.66 16.17 -9.80
N VAL A 63 3.61 15.87 -10.70
CA VAL A 63 3.47 16.14 -12.14
C VAL A 63 2.27 15.44 -12.78
N ASN A 64 1.80 14.33 -12.17
CA ASN A 64 0.61 13.59 -12.61
C ASN A 64 -0.67 14.03 -11.87
N TRP A 65 -0.66 15.20 -11.23
CA TRP A 65 -1.78 15.81 -10.49
C TRP A 65 -2.17 15.10 -9.19
N LEU A 66 -1.39 14.12 -8.72
CA LEU A 66 -1.62 13.49 -7.42
C LEU A 66 -1.36 14.48 -6.28
N ARG A 67 -2.28 14.52 -5.30
CA ARG A 67 -2.20 15.38 -4.11
C ARG A 67 -1.59 14.61 -2.94
N VAL A 68 -0.40 15.01 -2.49
CA VAL A 68 0.27 14.42 -1.34
C VAL A 68 0.09 15.35 -0.14
N THR A 69 -0.73 14.94 0.83
CA THR A 69 -1.03 15.66 2.08
C THR A 69 0.00 15.36 3.15
N SER A 70 0.31 14.08 3.38
CA SER A 70 1.34 13.59 4.30
C SER A 70 2.39 12.74 3.57
N CYS A 71 3.62 12.64 4.09
CA CYS A 71 4.68 11.80 3.53
C CYS A 71 5.76 11.48 4.58
N GLY A 72 5.79 10.23 5.04
CA GLY A 72 6.75 9.71 6.02
C GLY A 72 7.95 9.00 5.40
N LEU A 73 8.21 9.20 4.10
CA LEU A 73 9.26 8.47 3.38
C LEU A 73 10.67 8.74 3.91
N GLU A 74 10.96 9.97 4.36
CA GLU A 74 12.24 10.32 4.98
C GLU A 74 12.46 9.51 6.28
N GLU A 75 11.46 9.50 7.16
CA GLU A 75 11.53 8.73 8.42
C GLU A 75 11.63 7.22 8.15
N CYS A 76 10.85 6.71 7.18
CA CYS A 76 10.93 5.31 6.76
C CYS A 76 12.35 4.93 6.34
N ALA A 77 12.96 5.74 5.45
CA ALA A 77 14.31 5.50 4.98
C ALA A 77 15.33 5.57 6.12
N GLN A 78 15.23 6.57 7.01
CA GLN A 78 16.14 6.71 8.15
C GLN A 78 16.08 5.49 9.09
N LYS A 79 14.88 5.00 9.44
CA LYS A 79 14.73 3.83 10.31
C LYS A 79 15.39 2.59 9.73
N VAL A 80 15.11 2.24 8.47
CA VAL A 80 15.66 1.03 7.86
C VAL A 80 17.16 1.14 7.59
N LEU A 81 17.66 2.30 7.15
CA LEU A 81 19.09 2.50 6.89
C LEU A 81 19.90 2.45 8.18
N HIS A 82 19.38 3.02 9.27
CA HIS A 82 20.02 2.99 10.58
C HIS A 82 20.02 1.57 11.17
N ALA A 83 18.86 0.92 11.24
CA ALA A 83 18.73 -0.39 11.87
C ALA A 83 19.51 -1.49 11.13
N SER A 84 19.57 -1.41 9.81
CA SER A 84 20.33 -2.37 8.99
C SER A 84 21.83 -2.10 8.94
N GLY A 85 22.29 -0.89 9.30
CA GLY A 85 23.69 -0.49 9.12
C GLY A 85 24.09 -0.33 7.65
N TYR A 86 23.13 -0.09 6.73
CA TYR A 86 23.37 -0.04 5.29
C TYR A 86 24.48 0.93 4.87
N GLY A 87 24.58 2.09 5.53
CA GLY A 87 25.58 3.11 5.21
C GLY A 87 27.02 2.71 5.54
N ASP A 88 27.19 1.89 6.59
CA ASP A 88 28.49 1.44 7.08
C ASP A 88 28.78 -0.02 6.72
N ARG A 89 27.98 -0.59 5.82
CA ARG A 89 28.06 -2.01 5.46
C ARG A 89 29.42 -2.36 4.86
N LYS A 90 29.95 -3.51 5.26
CA LYS A 90 31.16 -4.08 4.67
C LYS A 90 30.79 -4.82 3.40
N ARG A 91 31.40 -4.43 2.28
CA ARG A 91 31.26 -5.19 1.02
C ARG A 91 32.14 -6.43 1.10
N LEU A 92 31.52 -7.59 1.31
CA LEU A 92 32.18 -8.88 1.32
C LEU A 92 31.80 -9.64 0.05
N PRO A 93 32.72 -10.43 -0.56
CA PRO A 93 32.38 -11.23 -1.72
C PRO A 93 31.20 -12.16 -1.45
N GLY A 94 30.15 -12.08 -2.25
CA GLY A 94 28.95 -12.91 -2.10
C GLY A 94 27.98 -12.45 -1.02
N HIS A 95 28.20 -11.31 -0.36
CA HIS A 95 27.25 -10.72 0.58
C HIS A 95 26.83 -9.34 0.07
N GLY A 96 25.53 -9.03 0.12
CA GLY A 96 25.03 -7.77 -0.40
C GLY A 96 23.81 -7.25 0.37
N MET A 97 23.70 -5.92 0.39
CA MET A 97 22.51 -5.25 0.89
C MET A 97 21.90 -4.38 -0.20
N GLY A 98 20.58 -4.35 -0.26
CA GLY A 98 19.82 -3.58 -1.25
C GLY A 98 18.78 -2.70 -0.60
N PHE A 99 18.68 -1.45 -1.04
CA PHE A 99 17.73 -0.47 -0.54
C PHE A 99 16.74 -0.05 -1.62
N ALA A 100 15.45 -0.06 -1.30
CA ALA A 100 14.42 0.45 -2.20
C ALA A 100 13.28 1.14 -1.45
N ILE A 101 12.56 1.99 -2.18
CA ILE A 101 11.42 2.74 -1.66
C ILE A 101 10.16 2.50 -2.48
N SER A 102 9.00 2.76 -1.88
CA SER A 102 7.72 2.68 -2.57
C SER A 102 6.71 3.70 -2.05
N SER A 103 5.61 3.80 -2.78
CA SER A 103 4.40 4.48 -2.33
C SER A 103 3.18 3.75 -2.88
N TYR A 104 2.06 3.78 -2.18
CA TYR A 104 0.81 3.22 -2.67
C TYR A 104 -0.41 4.04 -2.24
N LEU A 105 -1.51 3.88 -2.97
CA LEU A 105 -2.75 4.62 -2.73
C LEU A 105 -3.54 4.04 -1.55
N SER A 106 -4.19 4.91 -0.77
CA SER A 106 -5.16 4.57 0.27
C SER A 106 -6.59 4.67 -0.27
N GLY A 107 -6.92 3.78 -1.20
CA GLY A 107 -8.19 3.74 -1.91
C GLY A 107 -8.23 4.57 -3.20
N ALA A 108 -8.85 4.02 -4.24
CA ALA A 108 -8.98 4.72 -5.52
C ALA A 108 -10.01 5.87 -5.42
N GLY A 109 -9.61 7.06 -5.86
CA GLY A 109 -10.47 8.26 -5.82
C GLY A 109 -11.67 8.22 -6.77
N THR A 110 -11.65 7.32 -7.76
CA THR A 110 -12.75 7.11 -8.72
C THR A 110 -13.45 5.79 -8.42
N ALA A 111 -14.79 5.81 -8.31
CA ALA A 111 -15.58 4.58 -8.16
C ALA A 111 -15.39 3.65 -9.38
N ILE A 112 -15.38 2.34 -9.15
CA ILE A 112 -15.32 1.34 -10.24
C ILE A 112 -16.56 1.43 -11.12
N TYR A 113 -17.73 1.58 -10.49
CA TYR A 113 -18.99 1.86 -11.17
C TYR A 113 -19.24 3.36 -11.11
N TRP A 114 -19.22 4.02 -12.27
CA TRP A 114 -19.41 5.47 -12.33
C TRP A 114 -20.85 5.85 -11.96
N ASN A 115 -21.00 6.43 -10.78
CA ASN A 115 -22.25 6.95 -10.24
C ASN A 115 -21.94 8.03 -9.20
N ASP A 116 -22.97 8.69 -8.71
CA ASP A 116 -22.86 9.76 -7.70
C ASP A 116 -23.07 9.26 -6.26
N MET A 117 -23.17 7.94 -6.04
CA MET A 117 -23.37 7.37 -4.70
C MET A 117 -22.07 7.42 -3.88
N PRO A 118 -22.17 7.38 -2.54
CA PRO A 118 -20.99 7.24 -1.70
C PRO A 118 -20.18 5.98 -2.01
N HIS A 119 -18.87 6.05 -1.76
CA HIS A 119 -17.98 4.90 -1.99
C HIS A 119 -18.07 3.86 -0.87
N SER A 120 -18.33 4.31 0.36
CA SER A 120 -18.58 3.48 1.53
C SER A 120 -19.64 4.12 2.39
N GLU A 121 -20.51 3.29 2.96
CA GLU A 121 -21.48 3.70 3.95
C GLU A 121 -21.42 2.78 5.18
N VAL A 122 -21.73 3.35 6.34
CA VAL A 122 -21.82 2.62 7.61
C VAL A 122 -23.06 3.12 8.35
N GLN A 123 -23.89 2.18 8.79
CA GLN A 123 -25.01 2.46 9.68
C GLN A 123 -24.66 1.95 11.08
N ILE A 124 -24.99 2.73 12.11
CA ILE A 124 -24.80 2.34 13.50
C ILE A 124 -26.16 2.35 14.20
N LYS A 125 -26.43 1.27 14.94
CA LYS A 125 -27.52 1.17 15.91
C LYS A 125 -26.92 1.09 17.31
N VAL A 126 -27.47 1.87 18.23
CA VAL A 126 -27.10 1.86 19.64
C VAL A 126 -28.27 1.38 20.49
N ASP A 127 -27.95 0.63 21.54
CA ASP A 127 -28.82 0.25 22.64
C ASP A 127 -27.96 0.18 23.92
N ARG A 128 -28.58 0.01 25.08
CA ARG A 128 -27.96 -0.17 26.39
C ARG A 128 -26.99 -1.36 26.42
N GLY A 129 -27.14 -2.34 25.52
CA GLY A 129 -26.26 -3.51 25.38
C GLY A 129 -25.03 -3.29 24.47
N GLY A 130 -24.80 -2.06 24.01
CA GLY A 130 -23.67 -1.68 23.17
C GLY A 130 -24.10 -1.27 21.76
N VAL A 131 -23.20 -1.47 20.81
CA VAL A 131 -23.31 -0.92 19.46
C VAL A 131 -23.36 -2.04 18.44
N THR A 132 -24.18 -1.90 17.41
CA THR A 132 -24.11 -2.72 16.20
C THR A 132 -23.85 -1.82 15.01
N ALA A 133 -22.75 -2.03 14.29
CA ALA A 133 -22.46 -1.33 13.05
C ALA A 133 -22.62 -2.26 11.84
N TYR A 134 -23.35 -1.79 10.84
CA TYR A 134 -23.63 -2.46 9.58
C TYR A 134 -22.76 -1.82 8.50
N CYS A 135 -21.97 -2.63 7.80
CA CYS A 135 -21.07 -2.14 6.76
C CYS A 135 -20.91 -3.17 5.63
N GLY A 136 -20.97 -2.74 4.37
CA GLY A 136 -20.73 -3.63 3.24
C GLY A 136 -19.27 -4.05 3.06
N ALA A 137 -18.31 -3.53 3.85
CA ALA A 137 -16.89 -3.87 3.71
C ALA A 137 -16.62 -5.35 4.06
N MET A 138 -15.74 -6.00 3.30
CA MET A 138 -15.38 -7.40 3.49
C MET A 138 -14.05 -7.55 4.23
N ASP A 139 -14.04 -8.24 5.36
CA ASP A 139 -12.80 -8.76 5.93
C ASP A 139 -12.37 -10.02 5.18
N ILE A 140 -11.20 -9.97 4.55
CA ILE A 140 -10.56 -11.07 3.83
C ILE A 140 -9.31 -11.57 4.57
N GLY A 141 -9.21 -11.27 5.86
CA GLY A 141 -8.08 -11.60 6.73
C GLY A 141 -7.16 -10.41 7.05
N GLN A 142 -7.46 -9.21 6.53
CA GLN A 142 -6.72 -7.99 6.85
C GLN A 142 -7.13 -7.38 8.20
N GLY A 143 -8.25 -7.79 8.79
CA GLY A 143 -8.71 -7.30 10.09
C GLY A 143 -9.51 -5.99 10.01
N SER A 144 -10.15 -5.70 8.88
CA SER A 144 -11.01 -4.51 8.75
C SER A 144 -12.16 -4.50 9.76
N ASP A 145 -12.66 -5.67 10.16
CA ASP A 145 -13.72 -5.75 11.16
C ASP A 145 -13.23 -5.21 12.52
N SER A 146 -12.01 -5.60 12.91
CA SER A 146 -11.39 -5.09 14.14
C SER A 146 -11.09 -3.59 14.06
N VAL A 147 -10.64 -3.11 12.90
CA VAL A 147 -10.35 -1.68 12.67
C VAL A 147 -11.62 -0.83 12.75
N LEU A 148 -12.70 -1.25 12.08
CA LEU A 148 -13.97 -0.53 12.11
C LEU A 148 -14.59 -0.54 13.51
N ALA A 149 -14.54 -1.67 14.23
CA ALA A 149 -14.98 -1.76 15.61
C ALA A 149 -14.19 -0.80 16.52
N ALA A 150 -12.86 -0.73 16.37
CA ALA A 150 -12.01 0.18 17.13
C ALA A 150 -12.36 1.66 16.86
N ILE A 151 -12.57 2.03 15.59
CA ILE A 151 -12.94 3.41 15.22
C ILE A 151 -14.27 3.83 15.87
N VAL A 152 -15.29 2.95 15.80
CA VAL A 152 -16.59 3.22 16.41
C VAL A 152 -16.49 3.28 17.93
N ALA A 153 -15.75 2.35 18.54
CA ALA A 153 -15.58 2.26 19.98
C ALA A 153 -14.88 3.51 20.53
N GLU A 154 -13.77 3.93 19.91
CA GLU A 154 -13.03 5.14 20.28
C GLU A 154 -13.94 6.37 20.24
N GLN A 155 -14.71 6.53 19.16
CA GLN A 155 -15.59 7.69 18.99
C GLN A 155 -16.73 7.74 20.03
N LEU A 156 -17.17 6.59 20.56
CA LEU A 156 -18.27 6.51 21.53
C LEU A 156 -17.80 6.36 22.99
N GLY A 157 -16.50 6.19 23.22
CA GLY A 157 -15.93 5.96 24.55
C GLY A 157 -16.17 4.54 25.08
N LEU A 158 -16.17 3.55 24.18
CA LEU A 158 -16.41 2.13 24.46
C LEU A 158 -15.17 1.28 24.24
N GLN A 159 -15.25 -0.01 24.60
CA GLN A 159 -14.25 -0.99 24.19
C GLN A 159 -14.66 -1.64 22.85
N PRO A 160 -13.70 -2.09 22.01
CA PRO A 160 -14.03 -2.75 20.74
C PRO A 160 -14.99 -3.96 20.88
N LYS A 161 -14.90 -4.69 22.01
CA LYS A 161 -15.80 -5.82 22.31
C LYS A 161 -17.28 -5.43 22.48
N ASP A 162 -17.56 -4.15 22.73
CA ASP A 162 -18.91 -3.61 22.90
C ASP A 162 -19.54 -3.24 21.54
N VAL A 163 -18.76 -3.33 20.45
CA VAL A 163 -19.18 -3.09 19.08
C VAL A 163 -19.30 -4.41 18.34
N ARG A 164 -20.51 -4.71 17.87
CA ARG A 164 -20.80 -5.86 17.00
C ARG A 164 -20.83 -5.39 15.56
N LEU A 165 -20.19 -6.12 14.65
CA LEU A 165 -20.28 -5.84 13.23
C LEU A 165 -21.19 -6.82 12.52
N VAL A 166 -22.00 -6.29 11.60
CA VAL A 166 -22.71 -7.05 10.58
C VAL A 166 -22.14 -6.62 9.25
N THR A 167 -21.44 -7.52 8.58
CA THR A 167 -20.63 -7.20 7.39
C THR A 167 -21.03 -7.99 6.17
N ALA A 168 -20.89 -7.36 5.00
CA ALA A 168 -20.95 -8.00 3.69
C ALA A 168 -22.23 -8.83 3.39
N ASP A 169 -23.37 -8.36 3.89
CA ASP A 169 -24.69 -8.95 3.61
C ASP A 169 -25.52 -7.94 2.80
N SER A 170 -25.80 -8.26 1.53
CA SER A 170 -26.53 -7.37 0.63
C SER A 170 -27.97 -7.09 1.06
N ASP A 171 -28.55 -7.92 1.91
CA ASP A 171 -29.92 -7.74 2.39
C ASP A 171 -29.98 -6.79 3.60
N THR A 172 -28.88 -6.65 4.34
CA THR A 172 -28.89 -5.96 5.65
C THR A 172 -27.84 -4.85 5.81
N THR A 173 -26.80 -4.82 4.97
CA THR A 173 -25.70 -3.86 5.08
C THR A 173 -25.76 -2.79 3.98
N PRO A 174 -25.35 -1.55 4.28
CA PRO A 174 -25.28 -0.48 3.28
C PRO A 174 -24.14 -0.72 2.29
N ILE A 175 -24.13 0.04 1.18
CA ILE A 175 -23.20 -0.21 0.07
C ILE A 175 -21.73 -0.01 0.48
N ASP A 176 -20.89 -0.92 0.01
CA ASP A 176 -19.44 -0.74 -0.07
C ASP A 176 -18.96 -1.30 -1.41
N LEU A 177 -17.96 -0.65 -2.03
CA LEU A 177 -17.45 -1.10 -3.32
C LEU A 177 -16.58 -2.37 -3.22
N GLY A 178 -16.23 -2.79 -2.00
CA GLY A 178 -15.48 -3.99 -1.68
C GLY A 178 -14.05 -3.73 -1.24
N SER A 179 -13.36 -4.81 -0.87
CA SER A 179 -12.03 -4.78 -0.28
C SER A 179 -10.93 -4.91 -1.34
N TYR A 180 -10.64 -3.80 -2.01
CA TYR A 180 -9.57 -3.68 -3.01
C TYR A 180 -8.86 -2.32 -2.88
N SER A 181 -7.72 -2.13 -3.55
CA SER A 181 -7.02 -0.83 -3.58
C SER A 181 -6.72 -0.25 -2.20
N SER A 182 -6.58 -1.11 -1.17
CA SER A 182 -6.34 -0.71 0.21
C SER A 182 -7.30 0.34 0.76
N ARG A 183 -8.57 0.30 0.34
CA ARG A 183 -9.52 1.39 0.60
C ARG A 183 -10.24 1.31 1.95
N VAL A 184 -10.34 0.12 2.55
CA VAL A 184 -11.33 -0.14 3.62
C VAL A 184 -11.08 0.74 4.86
N THR A 185 -9.87 0.76 5.40
CA THR A 185 -9.53 1.61 6.55
C THR A 185 -9.84 3.07 6.27
N PHE A 186 -9.54 3.57 5.08
CA PHE A 186 -9.72 4.98 4.76
C PHE A 186 -11.19 5.34 4.52
N MET A 187 -11.89 4.59 3.65
CA MET A 187 -13.23 4.93 3.20
C MET A 187 -14.30 4.45 4.20
N ALA A 188 -14.33 3.16 4.51
CA ALA A 188 -15.27 2.62 5.49
C ALA A 188 -14.95 3.13 6.91
N GLY A 189 -13.68 3.35 7.24
CA GLY A 189 -13.30 3.95 8.51
C GLY A 189 -13.77 5.41 8.67
N ASN A 190 -13.65 6.24 7.64
CA ASN A 190 -14.22 7.60 7.69
C ASN A 190 -15.76 7.59 7.74
N ALA A 191 -16.42 6.68 7.01
CA ALA A 191 -17.87 6.51 7.08
C ALA A 191 -18.32 6.05 8.49
N ALA A 192 -17.61 5.11 9.10
CA ALA A 192 -17.84 4.68 10.48
C ALA A 192 -17.62 5.81 11.49
N LEU A 193 -16.55 6.58 11.33
CA LEU A 193 -16.24 7.72 12.17
C LEU A 193 -17.33 8.80 12.07
N GLU A 194 -17.84 9.08 10.88
CA GLU A 194 -18.94 10.02 10.67
C GLU A 194 -20.24 9.53 11.34
N ALA A 195 -20.60 8.25 11.15
CA ALA A 195 -21.77 7.64 11.79
C ALA A 195 -21.67 7.71 13.32
N ALA A 196 -20.49 7.40 13.87
CA ALA A 196 -20.25 7.41 15.31
C ALA A 196 -20.23 8.83 15.89
N ARG A 197 -19.72 9.83 15.15
CA ARG A 197 -19.79 11.25 15.55
C ARG A 197 -21.23 11.74 15.65
N LYS A 198 -22.07 11.41 14.66
CA LYS A 198 -23.51 11.73 14.68
C LYS A 198 -24.21 11.08 15.87
N MET A 199 -23.89 9.82 16.16
CA MET A 199 -24.44 9.12 17.32
C MET A 199 -23.98 9.76 18.64
N ARG A 200 -22.69 10.07 18.79
CA ARG A 200 -22.17 10.77 19.97
C ARG A 200 -22.88 12.11 20.17
N ALA A 201 -23.14 12.87 19.11
CA ALA A 201 -23.86 14.13 19.19
C ALA A 201 -25.28 13.94 19.75
N MET A 202 -26.02 12.91 19.30
CA MET A 202 -27.35 12.58 19.85
C MET A 202 -27.27 12.23 21.35
N LEU A 203 -26.29 11.40 21.74
CA LEU A 203 -26.11 11.03 23.14
C LEU A 203 -25.78 12.26 24.01
N VAL A 204 -24.84 13.10 23.58
CA VAL A 204 -24.47 14.34 24.30
C VAL A 204 -25.66 15.28 24.41
N GLU A 205 -26.38 15.53 23.31
CA GLU A 205 -27.53 16.44 23.30
C GLU A 205 -28.65 15.97 24.24
N ALA A 206 -28.86 14.67 24.37
CA ALA A 206 -29.85 14.12 25.30
C ALA A 206 -29.41 14.25 26.76
N VAL A 207 -28.13 14.02 27.05
CA VAL A 207 -27.58 14.14 28.40
C VAL A 207 -27.58 15.59 28.87
N GLU A 208 -27.18 16.53 28.00
CA GLU A 208 -27.19 17.96 28.30
C GLU A 208 -28.61 18.50 28.49
N ALA A 209 -29.58 18.03 27.70
CA ALA A 209 -30.99 18.37 27.89
C ALA A 209 -31.55 17.89 29.24
N ALA A 210 -30.95 16.88 29.85
CA ALA A 210 -31.25 16.41 31.20
C ALA A 210 -30.47 17.17 32.30
N GLY A 211 -29.71 18.21 31.95
CA GLY A 211 -28.90 19.00 32.89
C GLY A 211 -27.68 18.27 33.43
N ARG A 212 -27.17 17.28 32.70
CA ARG A 212 -26.01 16.45 33.06
C ARG A 212 -24.88 16.62 32.04
N LYS A 213 -23.67 16.14 32.35
CA LYS A 213 -22.54 16.10 31.41
C LYS A 213 -22.33 14.67 30.90
N TYR A 214 -22.10 14.50 29.60
CA TYR A 214 -21.92 13.19 28.98
C TYR A 214 -20.77 12.41 29.63
N GLU A 215 -19.67 13.09 29.95
CA GLU A 215 -18.46 12.51 30.53
C GLU A 215 -18.67 11.96 31.95
N ASP A 216 -19.73 12.41 32.65
CA ASP A 216 -20.04 11.98 34.02
C ASP A 216 -20.99 10.77 34.07
N LEU A 217 -21.50 10.31 32.91
CA LEU A 217 -22.50 9.26 32.82
C LEU A 217 -21.92 7.97 32.27
N LYS A 218 -22.48 6.84 32.70
CA LYS A 218 -22.24 5.58 32.01
C LYS A 218 -22.95 5.58 30.66
N PHE A 219 -22.40 4.84 29.71
CA PHE A 219 -22.95 4.74 28.36
C PHE A 219 -24.43 4.33 28.35
N GLU A 220 -24.81 3.38 29.22
CA GLU A 220 -26.19 2.88 29.31
C GLU A 220 -27.15 3.96 29.81
N GLU A 221 -26.71 4.84 30.71
CA GLU A 221 -27.52 5.96 31.21
C GLU A 221 -27.70 7.03 30.13
N ALA A 222 -26.65 7.32 29.37
CA ALA A 222 -26.72 8.21 28.23
C ALA A 222 -27.68 7.67 27.15
N CYS A 223 -27.64 6.36 26.88
CA CYS A 223 -28.57 5.70 25.96
C CYS A 223 -30.02 5.84 26.43
N VAL A 224 -30.32 5.64 27.72
CA VAL A 224 -31.70 5.79 28.24
C VAL A 224 -32.22 7.22 28.03
N LEU A 225 -31.40 8.23 28.30
CA LEU A 225 -31.79 9.63 28.08
C LEU A 225 -31.99 9.93 26.59
N ALA A 226 -31.10 9.41 25.73
CA ALA A 226 -31.22 9.58 24.29
C ALA A 226 -32.43 8.87 23.71
N GLU A 227 -32.74 7.65 24.14
CA GLU A 227 -33.92 6.90 23.71
C GLU A 227 -35.21 7.59 24.14
N ALA A 228 -35.26 8.14 25.35
CA ALA A 228 -36.40 8.91 25.82
C ALA A 228 -36.67 10.16 24.97
N LYS A 229 -35.62 10.73 24.36
CA LYS A 229 -35.70 11.95 23.55
C LYS A 229 -35.91 11.67 22.05
N PHE A 230 -35.20 10.71 21.49
CA PHE A 230 -35.13 10.46 20.05
C PHE A 230 -35.80 9.15 19.61
N GLY A 231 -36.21 8.29 20.54
CA GLY A 231 -36.65 6.94 20.23
C GLY A 231 -35.48 6.04 19.84
N THR A 232 -35.64 5.21 18.81
CA THR A 232 -34.59 4.28 18.38
C THR A 232 -33.32 5.02 17.94
N LEU A 233 -32.18 4.67 18.53
CA LEU A 233 -30.90 5.33 18.26
C LEU A 233 -30.22 4.70 17.04
N VAL A 234 -30.34 5.40 15.90
CA VAL A 234 -29.66 5.05 14.65
C VAL A 234 -28.96 6.26 14.05
N SER A 235 -27.79 6.04 13.48
CA SER A 235 -27.07 7.04 12.68
C SER A 235 -26.43 6.38 11.46
N ALA A 236 -26.14 7.20 10.45
CA ALA A 236 -25.44 6.75 9.25
C ALA A 236 -24.33 7.74 8.86
N GLY A 237 -23.27 7.20 8.30
CA GLY A 237 -22.13 7.94 7.77
C GLY A 237 -21.73 7.37 6.41
N SER A 238 -21.09 8.22 5.61
CA SER A 238 -20.77 7.94 4.23
C SER A 238 -19.46 8.63 3.84
N TYR A 239 -18.69 8.04 2.96
CA TYR A 239 -17.47 8.66 2.46
C TYR A 239 -17.36 8.57 0.95
N THR A 240 -17.04 9.72 0.33
CA THR A 240 -16.68 9.84 -1.09
C THR A 240 -15.35 10.58 -1.16
N PRO A 241 -14.30 9.98 -1.78
CA PRO A 241 -13.06 10.69 -2.02
C PRO A 241 -13.27 12.00 -2.78
N PRO A 242 -12.46 13.03 -2.52
CA PRO A 242 -12.55 14.28 -3.25
C PRO A 242 -12.23 14.07 -4.74
N LYS A 243 -12.90 14.83 -5.62
CA LYS A 243 -12.68 14.79 -7.08
C LYS A 243 -11.38 15.51 -7.42
N ILE A 244 -10.28 14.76 -7.48
CA ILE A 244 -8.90 15.29 -7.63
C ILE A 244 -8.19 14.82 -8.91
N ALA A 245 -8.93 14.30 -9.90
CA ALA A 245 -8.36 13.87 -11.16
C ALA A 245 -7.84 15.07 -11.97
N GLY A 246 -6.69 14.92 -12.64
CA GLY A 246 -6.15 15.95 -13.52
C GLY A 246 -6.97 16.15 -14.81
N PRO A 247 -6.79 17.28 -15.52
CA PRO A 247 -7.59 17.65 -16.69
C PRO A 247 -7.14 16.93 -17.98
N TYR A 248 -6.98 15.60 -17.92
CA TYR A 248 -6.55 14.79 -19.06
C TYR A 248 -7.11 13.37 -19.00
N LYS A 249 -7.29 12.74 -20.18
CA LYS A 249 -7.82 11.37 -20.27
C LYS A 249 -6.90 10.38 -19.54
N GLY A 250 -7.48 9.54 -18.68
CA GLY A 250 -6.76 8.53 -17.91
C GLY A 250 -6.34 9.00 -16.50
N SER A 251 -6.49 10.29 -16.19
CA SER A 251 -6.15 10.85 -14.88
C SER A 251 -7.00 10.31 -13.72
N GLY A 252 -8.11 9.61 -13.99
CA GLY A 252 -8.95 8.99 -12.96
C GLY A 252 -8.34 7.73 -12.31
N VAL A 253 -7.24 7.20 -12.86
CA VAL A 253 -6.50 6.05 -12.31
C VAL A 253 -5.25 6.54 -11.59
N GLY A 254 -5.11 6.20 -10.32
CA GLY A 254 -3.99 6.65 -9.48
C GLY A 254 -4.35 7.69 -8.42
N PRO A 255 -5.26 8.68 -8.66
CA PRO A 255 -5.68 9.58 -7.61
C PRO A 255 -6.30 8.85 -6.43
N SER A 256 -6.00 9.36 -5.25
CA SER A 256 -6.32 8.80 -3.94
C SER A 256 -6.36 9.94 -2.93
N PRO A 257 -7.21 9.88 -1.89
CA PRO A 257 -7.23 10.90 -0.84
C PRO A 257 -5.89 11.00 -0.10
N ALA A 258 -5.23 9.86 0.14
CA ALA A 258 -3.91 9.78 0.76
C ALA A 258 -3.02 8.70 0.12
N TYR A 259 -1.72 8.73 0.43
CA TYR A 259 -0.73 7.75 -0.03
C TYR A 259 0.15 7.29 1.13
N SER A 260 0.38 5.98 1.21
CA SER A 260 1.37 5.38 2.10
C SER A 260 2.74 5.36 1.44
N TYR A 261 3.78 5.24 2.27
CA TYR A 261 5.17 5.21 1.81
C TYR A 261 5.92 4.10 2.53
N SER A 262 6.85 3.45 1.84
CA SER A 262 7.66 2.40 2.46
C SER A 262 9.12 2.53 2.05
N ALA A 263 10.00 2.10 2.95
CA ALA A 263 11.41 1.90 2.67
C ALA A 263 11.79 0.50 3.14
N CYS A 264 12.61 -0.21 2.35
CA CYS A 264 13.01 -1.58 2.63
C CYS A 264 14.51 -1.75 2.40
N VAL A 265 15.16 -2.44 3.32
CA VAL A 265 16.52 -2.97 3.16
C VAL A 265 16.47 -4.49 3.23
N VAL A 266 17.07 -5.14 2.24
CA VAL A 266 17.25 -6.59 2.20
C VAL A 266 18.74 -6.88 2.35
N ASP A 267 19.09 -7.76 3.29
CA ASP A 267 20.42 -8.34 3.45
C ASP A 267 20.41 -9.80 2.98
N LEU A 268 21.39 -10.17 2.15
CA LEU A 268 21.47 -11.51 1.60
C LEU A 268 22.91 -11.98 1.36
N ASP A 269 23.05 -13.30 1.33
CA ASP A 269 24.20 -14.00 0.79
C ASP A 269 23.84 -14.63 -0.57
N ALA A 270 24.80 -14.62 -1.50
CA ALA A 270 24.67 -15.16 -2.85
C ALA A 270 25.93 -15.96 -3.23
N ASP A 271 25.74 -17.23 -3.59
CA ASP A 271 26.82 -18.11 -4.04
C ASP A 271 27.09 -17.92 -5.54
N ALA A 272 28.25 -17.34 -5.87
CA ALA A 272 28.68 -17.12 -7.25
C ALA A 272 28.81 -18.40 -8.10
N ARG A 273 28.94 -19.58 -7.48
CA ARG A 273 29.06 -20.86 -8.19
C ARG A 273 27.72 -21.43 -8.61
N THR A 274 26.71 -21.30 -7.75
CA THR A 274 25.39 -21.94 -7.93
C THR A 274 24.31 -20.94 -8.32
N GLY A 275 24.51 -19.65 -8.04
CA GLY A 275 23.49 -18.61 -8.17
C GLY A 275 22.45 -18.63 -7.05
N LEU A 276 22.58 -19.50 -6.04
CA LEU A 276 21.64 -19.55 -4.92
C LEU A 276 21.76 -18.29 -4.06
N VAL A 277 20.62 -17.77 -3.66
CA VAL A 277 20.47 -16.60 -2.79
C VAL A 277 19.81 -17.03 -1.48
N HIS A 278 20.35 -16.58 -0.35
CA HIS A 278 19.76 -16.73 0.97
C HIS A 278 19.50 -15.35 1.55
N ILE A 279 18.24 -15.04 1.86
CA ILE A 279 17.87 -13.78 2.51
C ILE A 279 18.13 -13.94 4.01
N ASN A 280 19.00 -13.11 4.56
CA ASN A 280 19.39 -13.17 5.97
C ASN A 280 18.38 -12.44 6.84
N LYS A 281 18.05 -11.20 6.46
CA LYS A 281 17.14 -10.33 7.21
C LYS A 281 16.54 -9.24 6.32
N VAL A 282 15.32 -8.82 6.67
CA VAL A 282 14.63 -7.69 6.03
C VAL A 282 14.28 -6.64 7.06
N TRP A 283 14.62 -5.38 6.79
CA TRP A 283 14.15 -4.22 7.55
C TRP A 283 13.17 -3.45 6.69
N ILE A 284 11.97 -3.20 7.22
CA ILE A 284 10.94 -2.48 6.48
C ILE A 284 10.25 -1.46 7.36
N ALA A 285 10.18 -0.23 6.88
CA ALA A 285 9.41 0.83 7.51
C ALA A 285 8.24 1.23 6.62
N HIS A 286 7.08 1.45 7.23
CA HIS A 286 5.86 1.80 6.51
C HIS A 286 5.12 2.96 7.18
N ASP A 287 4.89 4.02 6.41
CA ASP A 287 4.09 5.17 6.79
C ASP A 287 2.60 4.88 6.58
N VAL A 288 1.94 4.57 7.69
CA VAL A 288 0.51 4.24 7.77
C VAL A 288 -0.34 5.41 8.22
N GLY A 289 0.22 6.61 8.35
CA GLY A 289 -0.48 7.75 8.93
C GLY A 289 -0.71 7.58 10.43
N ARG A 290 -1.68 6.76 10.83
CA ARG A 290 -2.01 6.39 12.21
C ARG A 290 -2.34 4.91 12.27
N ALA A 291 -1.65 4.15 13.10
CA ALA A 291 -1.92 2.74 13.30
C ALA A 291 -3.13 2.58 14.24
N ILE A 292 -4.32 2.33 13.66
CA ILE A 292 -5.52 2.00 14.44
C ILE A 292 -5.31 0.72 15.27
N ASN A 293 -4.62 -0.26 14.70
CA ASN A 293 -4.19 -1.47 15.38
C ASN A 293 -2.76 -1.82 14.95
N PRO A 294 -1.73 -1.48 15.76
CA PRO A 294 -0.33 -1.72 15.43
C PRO A 294 0.00 -3.19 15.10
N LEU A 295 -0.59 -4.14 15.83
CA LEU A 295 -0.36 -5.57 15.61
C LEU A 295 -0.86 -6.04 14.24
N LEU A 296 -2.02 -5.55 13.80
CA LEU A 296 -2.54 -5.84 12.46
C LEU A 296 -1.70 -5.17 11.37
N VAL A 297 -1.20 -3.96 11.63
CA VAL A 297 -0.30 -3.26 10.71
C VAL A 297 0.99 -4.05 10.51
N GLU A 298 1.63 -4.49 11.59
CA GLU A 298 2.84 -5.33 11.54
C GLU A 298 2.61 -6.59 10.71
N GLY A 299 1.54 -7.35 11.01
CA GLY A 299 1.21 -8.56 10.24
C GLY A 299 0.91 -8.30 8.75
N GLN A 300 0.32 -7.16 8.40
CA GLN A 300 0.10 -6.77 7.00
C GLN A 300 1.39 -6.42 6.26
N VAL A 301 2.32 -5.75 6.95
CA VAL A 301 3.65 -5.41 6.43
C VAL A 301 4.47 -6.69 6.23
N GLU A 302 4.52 -7.58 7.21
CA GLU A 302 5.22 -8.87 7.11
C GLU A 302 4.64 -9.75 6.00
N GLY A 303 3.32 -9.84 5.90
CA GLY A 303 2.65 -10.55 4.80
C GLY A 303 2.93 -9.92 3.42
N SER A 304 3.24 -8.63 3.36
CA SER A 304 3.66 -7.96 2.12
C SER A 304 5.10 -8.31 1.76
N VAL A 305 6.00 -8.39 2.75
CA VAL A 305 7.37 -8.87 2.57
C VAL A 305 7.36 -10.32 2.08
N TYR A 306 6.59 -11.20 2.73
CA TYR A 306 6.40 -12.60 2.29
C TYR A 306 6.05 -12.70 0.81
N MET A 307 5.01 -11.97 0.37
CA MET A 307 4.57 -11.99 -1.03
C MET A 307 5.60 -11.36 -1.98
N GLY A 308 6.28 -10.30 -1.53
CA GLY A 308 7.35 -9.65 -2.29
C GLY A 308 8.55 -10.58 -2.51
N LEU A 309 8.94 -11.36 -1.49
CA LEU A 309 10.01 -12.36 -1.60
C LEU A 309 9.59 -13.52 -2.51
N GLY A 310 8.33 -13.97 -2.41
CA GLY A 310 7.76 -14.97 -3.33
C GLY A 310 7.89 -14.52 -4.78
N GLU A 311 7.44 -13.31 -5.10
CA GLU A 311 7.55 -12.75 -6.47
C GLU A 311 9.00 -12.49 -6.90
N ALA A 312 9.88 -12.11 -5.97
CA ALA A 312 11.27 -11.84 -6.28
C ALA A 312 12.07 -13.11 -6.57
N LEU A 313 11.79 -14.24 -5.90
CA LEU A 313 12.68 -15.40 -5.89
C LEU A 313 12.07 -16.69 -6.48
N MET A 314 10.74 -16.84 -6.46
CA MET A 314 10.10 -18.15 -6.64
C MET A 314 8.94 -18.18 -7.63
N GLU A 315 8.03 -17.22 -7.55
CA GLU A 315 6.74 -17.26 -8.24
C GLU A 315 6.87 -16.86 -9.71
N GLU A 316 6.56 -17.79 -10.62
CA GLU A 316 6.44 -17.50 -12.04
C GLU A 316 5.32 -18.31 -12.69
N GLN A 317 4.81 -17.81 -13.83
CA GLN A 317 3.88 -18.55 -14.69
C GLN A 317 4.47 -18.68 -16.08
N GLU A 318 4.89 -19.89 -16.44
CA GLU A 318 5.38 -20.20 -17.78
C GLU A 318 4.28 -20.91 -18.59
N PHE A 319 4.19 -20.60 -19.88
CA PHE A 319 3.21 -21.20 -20.78
C PHE A 319 3.90 -21.81 -22.00
N ARG A 320 3.54 -23.03 -22.35
CA ARG A 320 4.03 -23.73 -23.54
C ARG A 320 2.86 -24.14 -24.42
N LYS A 321 2.81 -23.61 -25.65
CA LYS A 321 1.72 -23.87 -26.61
C LYS A 321 0.32 -23.60 -26.02
N GLY A 322 0.20 -22.54 -25.21
CA GLY A 322 -1.06 -22.15 -24.56
C GLY A 322 -1.38 -22.90 -23.26
N LEU A 323 -0.63 -23.96 -22.91
CA LEU A 323 -0.81 -24.68 -21.65
C LEU A 323 0.06 -24.07 -20.55
N HIS A 324 -0.51 -23.92 -19.36
CA HIS A 324 0.22 -23.49 -18.17
C HIS A 324 1.16 -24.62 -17.74
N LYS A 325 2.45 -24.30 -17.51
CA LYS A 325 3.47 -25.29 -17.19
C LYS A 325 3.44 -25.70 -15.72
N TRP A 326 3.12 -24.75 -14.83
CA TRP A 326 3.22 -24.89 -13.37
C TRP A 326 1.84 -24.94 -12.68
N THR A 327 1.04 -25.98 -12.94
CA THR A 327 -0.38 -26.01 -12.51
C THR A 327 -0.60 -26.57 -11.09
N SER A 328 0.45 -26.73 -10.30
CA SER A 328 0.39 -27.23 -8.93
C SER A 328 1.27 -26.40 -8.01
N MET A 329 1.00 -26.46 -6.70
CA MET A 329 1.82 -25.79 -5.66
C MET A 329 3.24 -26.39 -5.52
N LEU A 330 3.55 -27.47 -6.22
CA LEU A 330 4.92 -28.01 -6.28
C LEU A 330 5.79 -27.19 -7.23
N GLU A 331 5.25 -26.81 -8.38
CA GLU A 331 5.98 -26.12 -9.44
C GLU A 331 5.78 -24.59 -9.36
N TYR A 332 4.57 -24.14 -9.02
CA TYR A 332 4.35 -22.77 -8.59
C TYR A 332 4.79 -22.64 -7.13
N LYS A 333 6.08 -22.39 -6.95
CA LYS A 333 6.70 -22.32 -5.62
C LYS A 333 6.23 -21.07 -4.89
N SER A 334 5.84 -21.26 -3.63
CA SER A 334 5.63 -20.19 -2.67
C SER A 334 6.59 -20.37 -1.50
N PRO A 335 7.08 -19.29 -0.87
CA PRO A 335 7.98 -19.41 0.27
C PRO A 335 7.35 -20.22 1.40
N THR A 336 8.12 -21.13 1.98
CA THR A 336 7.78 -21.87 3.20
C THR A 336 8.28 -21.13 4.44
N PHE A 337 7.94 -21.61 5.63
CA PHE A 337 8.46 -21.03 6.88
C PHE A 337 9.99 -21.08 6.99
N LEU A 338 10.67 -21.95 6.24
CA LEU A 338 12.14 -22.04 6.19
C LEU A 338 12.77 -21.02 5.24
N ASP A 339 11.99 -20.48 4.30
CA ASP A 339 12.45 -19.53 3.29
C ASP A 339 12.24 -18.07 3.74
N VAL A 340 11.37 -17.86 4.72
CA VAL A 340 11.01 -16.54 5.21
C VAL A 340 12.04 -16.10 6.27
N PRO A 341 12.73 -14.97 6.05
CA PRO A 341 13.78 -14.49 6.97
C PRO A 341 13.17 -13.82 8.21
N GLU A 342 14.03 -13.49 9.16
CA GLU A 342 13.69 -12.53 10.21
C GLU A 342 13.32 -11.18 9.56
N MET A 343 12.25 -10.55 10.06
CA MET A 343 11.80 -9.24 9.62
C MET A 343 11.79 -8.28 10.80
N GLU A 344 12.27 -7.06 10.57
CA GLU A 344 12.17 -5.97 11.52
C GLU A 344 11.29 -4.88 10.91
N THR A 345 10.08 -4.75 11.46
CA THR A 345 9.03 -3.85 10.96
C THR A 345 9.00 -2.57 11.79
N PHE A 346 8.97 -1.42 11.11
CA PHE A 346 8.82 -0.12 11.74
C PHE A 346 7.56 0.59 11.27
N ILE A 347 6.68 0.92 12.21
CA ILE A 347 5.53 1.78 11.95
C ILE A 347 6.00 3.25 11.95
N VAL A 348 5.59 4.00 10.93
CA VAL A 348 5.78 5.45 10.82
C VAL A 348 4.40 6.10 10.82
N GLU A 349 4.22 7.12 11.66
CA GLU A 349 2.95 7.80 11.84
C GLU A 349 3.08 9.27 11.44
N THR A 350 2.41 9.65 10.36
CA THR A 350 2.40 11.03 9.84
C THR A 350 1.07 11.76 10.01
N ASP A 351 0.06 11.09 10.59
CA ASP A 351 -1.28 11.61 10.85
C ASP A 351 -1.89 12.35 9.64
N ASP A 352 -2.35 11.60 8.64
CA ASP A 352 -2.91 12.21 7.43
C ASP A 352 -4.21 12.98 7.73
N PRO A 353 -4.34 14.25 7.32
CA PRO A 353 -5.47 15.08 7.69
C PRO A 353 -6.83 14.59 7.18
N GLU A 354 -6.87 13.69 6.19
CA GLU A 354 -8.11 13.18 5.60
C GLU A 354 -8.45 11.75 6.02
N GLY A 355 -7.53 11.07 6.73
CA GLY A 355 -7.73 9.71 7.23
C GLY A 355 -8.54 9.67 8.52
N PRO A 356 -9.24 8.56 8.82
CA PRO A 356 -9.89 8.42 10.12
C PRO A 356 -8.83 8.38 11.21
N TYR A 357 -8.88 9.38 12.11
CA TYR A 357 -7.85 9.62 13.14
C TYR A 357 -6.42 9.79 12.60
N GLY A 358 -6.24 10.12 11.32
CA GLY A 358 -4.90 10.19 10.71
C GLY A 358 -4.49 8.97 9.88
N ALA A 359 -5.32 7.92 9.85
CA ALA A 359 -4.93 6.63 9.27
C ALA A 359 -4.87 6.62 7.74
N LYS A 360 -3.88 5.90 7.21
CA LYS A 360 -3.71 5.52 5.80
C LYS A 360 -3.77 4.01 5.66
N GLU A 361 -3.45 3.50 4.47
CA GLU A 361 -3.38 2.06 4.27
C GLU A 361 -2.11 1.41 4.84
N ALA A 362 -2.20 0.11 5.13
CA ALA A 362 -1.07 -0.76 5.49
C ALA A 362 -0.98 -2.02 4.61
N GLY A 363 -1.84 -2.12 3.59
CA GLY A 363 -2.18 -3.37 2.93
C GLY A 363 -1.35 -3.68 1.69
N GLN A 364 -0.85 -2.73 0.93
CA GLN A 364 -0.22 -3.00 -0.37
C GLN A 364 1.11 -2.28 -0.58
N GLY A 365 1.28 -1.08 -0.02
CA GLY A 365 2.51 -0.32 -0.12
C GLY A 365 3.80 -1.06 0.27
N PRO A 366 3.82 -1.87 1.35
CA PRO A 366 5.05 -2.51 1.80
C PRO A 366 5.57 -3.63 0.89
N LEU A 367 4.77 -4.13 -0.07
CA LEU A 367 5.21 -5.17 -1.02
C LEU A 367 6.18 -4.59 -2.06
N LEU A 368 5.86 -3.40 -2.55
CA LEU A 368 6.47 -2.79 -3.73
C LEU A 368 8.01 -2.60 -3.67
N PRO A 369 8.65 -2.25 -2.53
CA PRO A 369 10.09 -2.06 -2.48
C PRO A 369 10.86 -3.37 -2.29
N VAL A 370 10.20 -4.48 -1.93
CA VAL A 370 10.88 -5.74 -1.59
C VAL A 370 11.59 -6.32 -2.81
N ILE A 371 10.88 -6.43 -3.94
CA ILE A 371 11.41 -6.99 -5.19
C ILE A 371 12.65 -6.24 -5.70
N PRO A 372 12.63 -4.89 -5.84
CA PRO A 372 13.83 -4.16 -6.25
C PRO A 372 14.94 -4.17 -5.19
N ALA A 373 14.62 -4.21 -3.89
CA ALA A 373 15.65 -4.33 -2.85
C ALA A 373 16.41 -5.66 -2.94
N VAL A 374 15.72 -6.78 -3.18
CA VAL A 374 16.37 -8.09 -3.45
C VAL A 374 17.33 -7.98 -4.65
N ASN A 375 16.91 -7.34 -5.74
CA ASN A 375 17.75 -7.21 -6.93
C ASN A 375 18.97 -6.30 -6.72
N ALA A 376 18.79 -5.19 -5.99
CA ALA A 376 19.91 -4.32 -5.61
C ALA A 376 20.91 -5.06 -4.71
N ALA A 377 20.43 -5.90 -3.79
CA ALA A 377 21.26 -6.71 -2.91
C ALA A 377 22.07 -7.78 -3.68
N VAL A 378 21.45 -8.44 -4.67
CA VAL A 378 22.17 -9.37 -5.59
C VAL A 378 23.25 -8.63 -6.38
N TYR A 379 22.99 -7.40 -6.83
CA TYR A 379 24.01 -6.60 -7.49
C TYR A 379 25.14 -6.20 -6.53
N ASP A 380 24.83 -5.78 -5.29
CA ASP A 380 25.85 -5.45 -4.28
C ASP A 380 26.74 -6.67 -3.96
N ALA A 381 26.15 -7.88 -3.93
CA ALA A 381 26.86 -9.14 -3.64
C ALA A 381 27.76 -9.65 -4.78
N LEU A 382 27.27 -9.60 -6.04
CA LEU A 382 27.87 -10.30 -7.18
C LEU A 382 28.24 -9.38 -8.35
N GLY A 383 27.77 -8.13 -8.34
CA GLY A 383 27.99 -7.15 -9.39
C GLY A 383 27.39 -7.57 -10.74
N VAL A 384 26.19 -8.16 -10.71
CA VAL A 384 25.39 -8.55 -11.88
C VAL A 384 23.94 -8.12 -11.70
N TRP A 385 23.26 -7.76 -12.80
CA TRP A 385 21.87 -7.33 -12.77
C TRP A 385 20.91 -8.40 -13.29
N ILE A 386 19.80 -8.61 -12.59
CA ILE A 386 18.69 -9.41 -13.10
C ILE A 386 17.50 -8.46 -13.32
N ASP A 387 17.14 -8.24 -14.57
CA ASP A 387 16.20 -7.18 -14.98
C ASP A 387 14.78 -7.69 -15.21
N GLU A 388 14.49 -8.84 -14.63
CA GLU A 388 13.21 -9.51 -14.65
C GLU A 388 13.06 -10.35 -13.38
N THR A 389 11.82 -10.62 -13.00
CA THR A 389 11.51 -11.53 -11.89
C THR A 389 11.00 -12.87 -12.42
N PRO A 390 11.18 -13.98 -11.69
CA PRO A 390 11.97 -14.10 -10.46
C PRO A 390 13.49 -14.10 -10.74
N VAL A 391 14.28 -13.77 -9.72
CA VAL A 391 15.75 -13.78 -9.67
C VAL A 391 16.23 -15.21 -9.43
N THR A 392 16.16 -16.06 -10.46
CA THR A 392 16.49 -17.48 -10.32
C THR A 392 18.01 -17.72 -10.34
N PRO A 393 18.48 -18.84 -9.75
CA PRO A 393 19.90 -19.20 -9.78
C PRO A 393 20.48 -19.28 -11.20
N GLU A 394 19.70 -19.79 -12.17
CA GLU A 394 20.12 -19.90 -13.57
C GLU A 394 20.38 -18.52 -14.20
N LYS A 395 19.53 -17.53 -13.88
CA LYS A 395 19.70 -16.16 -14.37
C LYS A 395 20.95 -15.50 -13.77
N ILE A 396 21.23 -15.75 -12.48
CA ILE A 396 22.44 -15.25 -11.82
C ILE A 396 23.70 -15.85 -12.44
N VAL A 397 23.76 -17.18 -12.58
CA VAL A 397 24.91 -17.86 -13.19
C VAL A 397 25.13 -17.42 -14.62
N GLU A 398 24.06 -17.24 -15.41
CA GLU A 398 24.17 -16.71 -16.76
C GLU A 398 24.71 -15.27 -16.77
N ALA A 399 24.23 -14.40 -15.88
CA ALA A 399 24.72 -13.02 -15.80
C ALA A 399 26.21 -12.96 -15.43
N LEU A 400 26.66 -13.81 -14.51
CA LEU A 400 28.08 -13.98 -14.16
C LEU A 400 28.91 -14.48 -15.34
N ARG A 401 28.42 -15.50 -16.05
CA ARG A 401 29.08 -16.03 -17.25
C ARG A 401 29.26 -14.96 -18.33
N ARG A 402 28.26 -14.08 -18.51
CA ARG A 402 28.34 -12.94 -19.44
C ARG A 402 29.39 -11.93 -19.01
N LYS A 403 29.42 -11.60 -17.71
CA LYS A 403 30.45 -10.73 -17.11
C LYS A 403 31.86 -11.26 -17.36
N ASP A 404 32.10 -12.56 -17.16
CA ASP A 404 33.42 -13.19 -17.38
C ASP A 404 33.87 -13.15 -18.85
N LYS A 405 32.92 -13.10 -19.78
CA LYS A 405 33.18 -12.93 -21.23
C LYS A 405 33.36 -11.49 -21.67
N GLY A 406 33.25 -10.52 -20.76
CA GLY A 406 33.27 -9.09 -21.08
C GLY A 406 31.99 -8.59 -21.75
N GLU A 407 30.90 -9.34 -21.68
CA GLU A 407 29.57 -8.91 -22.12
C GLU A 407 28.86 -8.12 -21.00
N PRO A 408 27.76 -7.41 -21.29
CA PRO A 408 26.95 -6.79 -20.25
C PRO A 408 26.54 -7.80 -19.17
N ALA A 409 26.95 -7.52 -17.92
CA ALA A 409 26.74 -8.33 -16.72
C ALA A 409 25.28 -8.30 -16.23
N ARG A 410 24.35 -8.65 -17.11
CA ARG A 410 22.91 -8.60 -16.85
C ARG A 410 22.14 -9.71 -17.55
N VAL A 411 21.00 -10.12 -17.00
CA VAL A 411 20.02 -11.01 -17.67
C VAL A 411 18.64 -10.36 -17.61
N GLY A 412 17.88 -10.48 -18.69
CA GLY A 412 16.52 -9.96 -18.81
C GLY A 412 16.22 -9.46 -20.23
N PRO A 413 15.06 -8.83 -20.43
CA PRO A 413 14.64 -8.35 -21.75
C PRO A 413 15.63 -7.32 -22.33
N THR A 414 16.12 -7.58 -23.53
CA THR A 414 17.05 -6.69 -24.26
C THR A 414 16.37 -5.81 -25.30
N ARG A 415 15.12 -6.13 -25.64
CA ARG A 415 14.31 -5.37 -26.59
C ARG A 415 12.84 -5.39 -26.18
N PHE A 416 12.13 -4.35 -26.55
CA PHE A 416 10.68 -4.29 -26.54
C PHE A 416 10.20 -4.19 -27.99
N PRO A 417 9.04 -4.78 -28.37
CA PRO A 417 8.52 -4.65 -29.74
C PRO A 417 8.26 -3.18 -30.10
N ASP A 418 8.46 -2.82 -31.36
CA ASP A 418 8.05 -1.51 -31.87
C ASP A 418 6.52 -1.44 -31.92
N ILE A 419 5.94 -0.56 -31.12
CA ILE A 419 4.49 -0.33 -31.07
C ILE A 419 4.18 1.03 -31.69
N PRO A 420 3.25 1.13 -32.65
CA PRO A 420 2.80 2.41 -33.20
C PRO A 420 1.90 3.12 -32.17
N TYR A 421 2.52 3.79 -31.19
CA TYR A 421 1.79 4.56 -30.20
C TYR A 421 1.07 5.75 -30.85
N PRO A 422 -0.14 6.13 -30.37
CA PRO A 422 -0.75 7.39 -30.76
C PRO A 422 0.10 8.56 -30.28
N ALA A 423 -0.14 9.76 -30.82
CA ALA A 423 0.53 10.96 -30.36
C ALA A 423 0.36 11.14 -28.85
N CYS A 424 1.46 11.38 -28.13
CA CYS A 424 1.42 11.62 -26.69
C CYS A 424 0.53 12.82 -26.36
N ILE A 425 -0.41 12.61 -25.44
CA ILE A 425 -1.13 13.71 -24.82
C ILE A 425 -0.11 14.51 -23.99
N LYS A 426 0.05 15.79 -24.32
CA LYS A 426 0.91 16.69 -23.56
C LYS A 426 0.05 17.44 -22.54
N VAL A 427 0.50 17.43 -21.29
CA VAL A 427 -0.18 18.09 -20.17
C VAL A 427 0.86 18.94 -19.47
N GLU A 428 0.55 20.21 -19.23
CA GLU A 428 1.43 21.08 -18.48
C GLU A 428 1.49 20.64 -17.00
N PRO A 429 2.66 20.73 -16.34
CA PRO A 429 2.76 20.43 -14.92
C PRO A 429 1.84 21.36 -14.11
N PRO A 430 1.11 20.84 -13.11
CA PRO A 430 0.30 21.70 -12.26
C PRO A 430 1.19 22.56 -11.34
N PRO A 431 0.63 23.64 -10.76
CA PRO A 431 1.23 24.30 -9.61
C PRO A 431 1.56 23.27 -8.51
N LYS A 432 2.72 23.43 -7.87
CA LYS A 432 3.17 22.48 -6.83
C LYS A 432 2.40 22.61 -5.53
N ASP A 433 1.89 23.81 -5.21
CA ASP A 433 1.09 24.01 -4.01
C ASP A 433 -0.28 23.34 -4.13
N LEU A 434 -0.89 23.05 -2.99
CA LEU A 434 -2.23 22.46 -2.92
C LEU A 434 -3.35 23.49 -2.82
N SER A 435 -3.04 24.77 -2.66
CA SER A 435 -4.03 25.84 -2.48
C SER A 435 -4.79 26.18 -3.76
N ALA A 436 -4.21 25.96 -4.94
CA ALA A 436 -4.90 26.20 -6.21
C ALA A 436 -5.86 25.04 -6.56
N SER A 437 -7.17 25.31 -6.66
CA SER A 437 -8.15 24.30 -7.05
C SER A 437 -7.94 23.86 -8.52
N PRO A 438 -8.08 22.57 -8.87
CA PRO A 438 -8.10 22.14 -10.27
C PRO A 438 -9.22 22.76 -11.10
N ALA A 439 -10.26 23.34 -10.47
CA ALA A 439 -11.33 24.06 -11.17
C ALA A 439 -10.96 25.52 -11.48
N GLU A 440 -9.88 26.03 -10.89
CA GLU A 440 -9.36 27.39 -11.07
C GLU A 440 -8.16 27.44 -12.05
N ILE A 441 -7.73 26.27 -12.56
CA ILE A 441 -6.62 26.07 -13.50
C ILE A 441 -7.17 25.38 -14.75
#